data_AF-A0A453QP32-F1
#
_entry.id   AF-A0A453QP32-F1
#
_cell.length_a   1.000
_cell.length_b   1.000
_cell.length_c   1.000
_cell.angle_alpha   90.00
_cell.angle_beta   90.00
_cell.angle_gamma   90.00
#
_symmetry.space_group_name_H-M   'P 1'
#
loop_
_entity.id
_entity.type
_entity.pdbx_description
1 polymer ?
#
loop_
_entity_poly.entity_id
_entity_poly.type
_entity_poly.pdbx_seq_one_letter_code
_entity_poly.pdbx_strand_id
1 'polypeptide(L)'
;ALPSGGIITGIGPVHGRLCMFVANDPTTKGGTYYPITVKKHLRAQEIASECKLPCIYLVDSGGANLPKQAEVFPDRDNFGRIFYNQAKMSADGIPQIAVVLGSCTAGGAYIPAMADESIIVKGNGTIFLAGPPLVKAATGEEISAEDLGGASVHCKVSGVSDHFAQDERHGLALGRNIVKNLHLAAKETSIHNSACDYQEPLYDVQELRSIAPADTKQSFDIRSIIARIVDGSEFDEFKKLH
;
A
#
# COMPACT_ATOMS: atom_id res chain seq x y z
N ALA A 1 -3.14 22.80 -0.91
CA ALA A 1 -2.02 21.86 -0.74
C ALA A 1 -2.53 20.42 -0.93
N LEU A 2 -1.65 19.49 -1.28
CA LEU A 2 -1.94 18.04 -1.38
C LEU A 2 -0.89 17.28 -0.53
N PRO A 3 -1.05 17.26 0.82
CA PRO A 3 -0.10 16.62 1.73
C PRO A 3 0.18 15.18 1.31
N SER A 4 1.45 14.77 1.30
CA SER A 4 1.87 13.41 0.93
C SER A 4 1.39 12.91 -0.45
N GLY A 5 0.83 13.77 -1.30
CA GLY A 5 0.16 13.36 -2.54
C GLY A 5 -1.24 12.76 -2.34
N GLY A 6 -1.89 12.93 -1.17
CA GLY A 6 -3.22 12.36 -0.87
C GLY A 6 -3.21 10.85 -0.56
N ILE A 7 -2.01 10.28 -0.36
CA ILE A 7 -1.82 8.86 -0.09
C ILE A 7 -0.58 8.66 0.80
N ILE A 8 -0.69 7.77 1.78
CA ILE A 8 0.39 7.37 2.68
C ILE A 8 0.85 5.98 2.23
N THR A 9 2.14 5.83 1.99
CA THR A 9 2.75 4.55 1.56
C THR A 9 3.95 4.26 2.43
N GLY A 10 4.20 3.00 2.76
CA GLY A 10 5.34 2.62 3.58
C GLY A 10 5.44 1.13 3.79
N ILE A 11 6.56 0.69 4.36
CA ILE A 11 6.80 -0.70 4.71
C ILE A 11 6.74 -0.84 6.22
N GLY A 12 6.04 -1.84 6.72
CA GLY A 12 5.95 -2.09 8.16
C GLY A 12 5.66 -3.55 8.49
N PRO A 13 6.00 -4.01 9.71
CA PRO A 13 5.76 -5.38 10.12
C PRO A 13 4.30 -5.60 10.52
N VAL A 14 3.71 -6.69 10.02
CA VAL A 14 2.45 -7.26 10.50
C VAL A 14 2.74 -8.70 10.92
N HIS A 15 2.60 -8.99 12.22
CA HIS A 15 2.98 -10.29 12.78
C HIS A 15 4.42 -10.71 12.41
N GLY A 16 5.36 -9.76 12.40
CA GLY A 16 6.77 -10.00 12.05
C GLY A 16 7.07 -10.07 10.55
N ARG A 17 6.05 -10.05 9.69
CA ARG A 17 6.22 -10.04 8.22
C ARG A 17 6.14 -8.61 7.70
N LEU A 18 7.17 -8.17 6.97
CA LEU A 18 7.16 -6.87 6.30
C LEU A 18 6.11 -6.85 5.18
N CYS A 19 5.26 -5.83 5.18
CA CYS A 19 4.20 -5.61 4.20
C CYS A 19 4.32 -4.20 3.62
N MET A 20 3.94 -4.04 2.35
CA MET A 20 3.74 -2.73 1.74
C MET A 20 2.33 -2.23 2.07
N PHE A 21 2.24 -1.02 2.64
CA PHE A 21 0.99 -0.34 2.91
C PHE A 21 0.76 0.75 1.88
N VAL A 22 -0.49 0.86 1.41
CA VAL A 22 -0.96 1.93 0.54
C VAL A 22 -2.31 2.41 1.08
N ALA A 23 -2.33 3.59 1.69
CA ALA A 23 -3.49 4.12 2.40
C ALA A 23 -3.90 5.48 1.85
N ASN A 24 -5.14 5.60 1.37
CA ASN A 24 -5.67 6.90 0.95
C ASN A 24 -5.88 7.82 2.16
N ASP A 25 -5.70 9.12 1.97
CA ASP A 25 -6.06 10.13 2.97
C ASP A 25 -7.36 10.84 2.56
N PRO A 26 -8.53 10.43 3.08
CA PRO A 26 -9.82 11.03 2.72
C PRO A 26 -9.92 12.50 3.14
N THR A 27 -9.12 12.96 4.12
CA THR A 27 -9.10 14.36 4.57
C THR A 27 -8.42 15.28 3.54
N THR A 28 -7.55 14.70 2.70
CA THR A 28 -6.87 15.40 1.62
C THR A 28 -7.67 15.30 0.33
N LYS A 29 -8.50 16.32 0.06
CA LYS A 29 -9.32 16.42 -1.17
C LYS A 29 -10.21 15.18 -1.39
N GLY A 30 -10.76 14.60 -0.32
CA GLY A 30 -11.62 13.41 -0.41
C GLY A 30 -10.88 12.14 -0.81
N GLY A 31 -9.55 12.08 -0.62
CA GLY A 31 -8.73 10.93 -1.03
C GLY A 31 -8.63 10.76 -2.55
N THR A 32 -8.96 11.80 -3.32
CA THR A 32 -9.00 11.72 -4.78
C THR A 32 -7.60 11.57 -5.40
N TYR A 33 -7.51 10.81 -6.49
CA TYR A 33 -6.26 10.57 -7.19
C TYR A 33 -5.87 11.73 -8.10
N TYR A 34 -4.78 12.41 -7.74
CA TYR A 34 -4.04 13.34 -8.59
C TYR A 34 -2.95 12.59 -9.34
N PRO A 35 -2.33 13.19 -10.39
CA PRO A 35 -1.23 12.54 -11.12
C PRO A 35 -0.10 12.04 -10.21
N ILE A 36 0.25 12.84 -9.19
CA ILE A 36 1.27 12.45 -8.19
C ILE A 36 0.79 11.31 -7.27
N THR A 37 -0.50 11.24 -6.98
CA THR A 37 -1.10 10.14 -6.19
C THR A 37 -0.95 8.82 -6.93
N VAL A 38 -1.26 8.81 -8.24
CA VAL A 38 -1.09 7.63 -9.09
C VAL A 38 0.38 7.22 -9.12
N LYS A 39 1.29 8.16 -9.41
CA LYS A 39 2.73 7.88 -9.44
C LYS A 39 3.24 7.30 -8.12
N LYS A 40 2.80 7.83 -6.99
CA LYS A 40 3.20 7.34 -5.66
C LYS A 40 2.63 5.95 -5.36
N HIS A 41 1.38 5.67 -5.73
CA HIS A 41 0.78 4.34 -5.62
C HIS A 41 1.58 3.32 -6.47
N LEU A 42 1.84 3.64 -7.73
CA LEU A 42 2.59 2.75 -8.62
C LEU A 42 4.01 2.48 -8.11
N ARG A 43 4.70 3.50 -7.58
CA ARG A 43 6.03 3.32 -6.97
C ARG A 43 5.98 2.38 -5.74
N ALA A 44 4.92 2.44 -4.95
CA ALA A 44 4.75 1.51 -3.83
C ALA A 44 4.59 0.06 -4.31
N GLN A 45 3.82 -0.17 -5.37
CA GLN A 45 3.68 -1.51 -5.98
C GLN A 45 4.96 -2.00 -6.64
N GLU A 46 5.73 -1.12 -7.28
CA GLU A 46 7.04 -1.46 -7.85
C GLU A 46 7.99 -1.99 -6.76
N ILE A 47 8.12 -1.27 -5.64
CA ILE A 47 8.92 -1.72 -4.49
C ILE A 47 8.38 -3.03 -3.92
N ALA A 48 7.05 -3.19 -3.82
CA ALA A 48 6.45 -4.43 -3.32
C ALA A 48 6.76 -5.63 -4.21
N SER A 49 6.74 -5.44 -5.54
CA SER A 49 7.08 -6.45 -6.53
C SER A 49 8.56 -6.84 -6.47
N GLU A 50 9.46 -5.85 -6.38
CA GLU A 50 10.92 -6.04 -6.30
C GLU A 50 11.32 -6.77 -5.01
N CYS A 51 10.72 -6.39 -3.88
CA CYS A 51 11.05 -6.92 -2.56
C CYS A 51 10.14 -8.08 -2.09
N LYS A 52 9.22 -8.55 -2.95
CA LYS A 52 8.25 -9.62 -2.65
C LYS A 52 7.43 -9.36 -1.37
N LEU A 53 6.96 -8.13 -1.21
CA LEU A 53 6.19 -7.68 -0.05
C LEU A 53 4.69 -7.87 -0.28
N PRO A 54 3.95 -8.58 0.59
CA PRO A 54 2.49 -8.56 0.57
C PRO A 54 1.96 -7.12 0.63
N CYS A 55 0.94 -6.83 -0.18
CA CYS A 55 0.37 -5.49 -0.30
C CYS A 55 -0.93 -5.39 0.51
N ILE A 56 -1.04 -4.32 1.31
CA ILE A 56 -2.23 -4.00 2.08
C ILE A 56 -2.72 -2.62 1.64
N TYR A 57 -3.87 -2.59 0.96
CA TYR A 57 -4.53 -1.38 0.49
C TYR A 57 -5.59 -0.95 1.50
N LEU A 58 -5.39 0.20 2.15
CA LEU A 58 -6.41 0.83 3.00
C LEU A 58 -7.17 1.84 2.13
N VAL A 59 -8.30 1.38 1.58
CA VAL A 59 -9.04 2.07 0.52
C VAL A 59 -10.07 3.01 1.11
N ASP A 60 -9.90 4.30 0.83
CA ASP A 60 -10.86 5.35 1.15
C ASP A 60 -10.65 6.55 0.21
N SER A 61 -11.23 6.46 -0.99
CA SER A 61 -11.01 7.39 -2.08
C SER A 61 -12.29 7.75 -2.83
N GLY A 62 -12.56 9.05 -2.96
CA GLY A 62 -13.63 9.59 -3.79
C GLY A 62 -13.40 9.48 -5.31
N GLY A 63 -12.37 8.75 -5.78
CA GLY A 63 -12.10 8.50 -7.19
C GLY A 63 -10.99 9.38 -7.80
N ALA A 64 -11.04 9.59 -9.11
CA ALA A 64 -10.03 10.37 -9.84
C ALA A 64 -10.30 11.89 -9.76
N ASN A 65 -9.23 12.68 -9.76
CA ASN A 65 -9.33 14.13 -9.91
C ASN A 65 -9.76 14.51 -11.34
N LEU A 66 -11.06 14.65 -11.58
CA LEU A 66 -11.64 14.84 -12.92
C LEU A 66 -11.06 16.01 -13.73
N PRO A 67 -10.76 17.20 -13.16
CA PRO A 67 -10.10 18.28 -13.89
C PRO A 67 -8.73 17.90 -14.49
N LYS A 68 -8.05 16.88 -13.94
CA LYS A 68 -6.78 16.36 -14.45
C LYS A 68 -6.88 14.93 -14.97
N GLN A 69 -8.07 14.49 -15.37
CA GLN A 69 -8.31 13.11 -15.79
C GLN A 69 -7.33 12.62 -16.88
N ALA A 70 -6.92 13.50 -17.81
CA ALA A 70 -6.02 13.15 -18.91
C ALA A 70 -4.60 12.78 -18.44
N GLU A 71 -4.20 13.24 -17.25
CA GLU A 71 -2.92 12.91 -16.61
C GLU A 71 -3.05 11.74 -15.60
N VAL A 72 -4.28 11.25 -15.39
CA VAL A 72 -4.60 10.26 -14.36
C VAL A 72 -5.09 8.95 -14.98
N PHE A 73 -5.75 8.97 -16.14
CA PHE A 73 -6.48 7.83 -16.68
C PHE A 73 -5.81 7.09 -17.86
N PRO A 74 -5.42 7.76 -18.97
CA PRO A 74 -5.29 7.07 -20.26
C PRO A 74 -3.96 6.35 -20.51
N ASP A 75 -2.85 6.79 -19.90
CA ASP A 75 -1.51 6.32 -20.30
C ASP A 75 -1.07 5.01 -19.62
N ARG A 76 0.00 4.39 -20.11
CA ARG A 76 0.56 3.11 -19.61
C ARG A 76 0.80 3.11 -18.10
N ASP A 77 1.30 4.22 -17.56
CA ASP A 77 1.64 4.37 -16.15
C ASP A 77 0.63 5.28 -15.42
N ASN A 78 -0.63 5.21 -15.84
CA ASN A 78 -1.77 5.88 -15.22
C ASN A 78 -2.61 4.89 -14.38
N PHE A 79 -3.78 5.32 -13.91
CA PHE A 79 -4.56 4.64 -12.88
C PHE A 79 -4.80 3.15 -13.15
N GLY A 80 -5.06 2.77 -14.40
CA GLY A 80 -5.27 1.37 -14.79
C GLY A 80 -4.06 0.45 -14.54
N ARG A 81 -2.84 1.02 -14.45
CA ARG A 81 -1.62 0.26 -14.15
C ARG A 81 -1.64 -0.36 -12.76
N ILE A 82 -2.39 0.22 -11.81
CA ILE A 82 -2.56 -0.30 -10.46
C ILE A 82 -3.12 -1.73 -10.52
N PHE A 83 -4.15 -1.95 -11.34
CA PHE A 83 -4.84 -3.23 -11.48
C PHE A 83 -4.00 -4.25 -12.23
N TYR A 84 -3.30 -3.81 -13.27
CA TYR A 84 -2.32 -4.65 -13.97
C TYR A 84 -1.25 -5.17 -13.00
N ASN A 85 -0.69 -4.28 -12.17
CA ASN A 85 0.32 -4.64 -11.19
C ASN A 85 -0.26 -5.58 -10.11
N GLN A 86 -1.47 -5.31 -9.60
CA GLN A 86 -2.14 -6.21 -8.62
C GLN A 86 -2.29 -7.62 -9.18
N ALA A 87 -2.82 -7.77 -10.39
CA ALA A 87 -3.00 -9.08 -11.03
C ALA A 87 -1.66 -9.79 -11.27
N LYS A 88 -0.63 -9.06 -11.71
CA LYS A 88 0.72 -9.63 -11.90
C LYS A 88 1.34 -10.08 -10.59
N MET A 89 1.28 -9.25 -9.54
CA MET A 89 1.82 -9.60 -8.23
C MET A 89 1.09 -10.79 -7.61
N SER A 90 -0.25 -10.84 -7.70
CA SER A 90 -1.03 -12.01 -7.26
C SER A 90 -0.60 -13.28 -8.02
N ALA A 91 -0.47 -13.23 -9.35
CA ALA A 91 0.00 -14.35 -10.16
C ALA A 91 1.44 -14.81 -9.79
N ASP A 92 2.30 -13.88 -9.36
CA ASP A 92 3.65 -14.14 -8.86
C ASP A 92 3.67 -14.63 -7.40
N GLY A 93 2.50 -14.85 -6.78
CA GLY A 93 2.37 -15.32 -5.40
C GLY A 93 2.61 -14.26 -4.33
N ILE A 94 2.54 -12.97 -4.69
CA ILE A 94 2.64 -11.83 -3.75
C ILE A 94 1.22 -11.41 -3.35
N PRO A 95 0.80 -11.66 -2.09
CA PRO A 95 -0.59 -11.47 -1.68
C PRO A 95 -1.07 -10.02 -1.78
N GLN A 96 -2.28 -9.84 -2.31
CA GLN A 96 -2.97 -8.56 -2.46
C GLN A 96 -4.17 -8.51 -1.50
N ILE A 97 -4.14 -7.63 -0.51
CA ILE A 97 -5.17 -7.53 0.53
C ILE A 97 -5.79 -6.14 0.46
N ALA A 98 -7.12 -6.05 0.36
CA ALA A 98 -7.83 -4.77 0.39
C ALA A 98 -8.69 -4.63 1.64
N VAL A 99 -8.63 -3.46 2.28
CA VAL A 99 -9.49 -3.07 3.40
C VAL A 99 -10.21 -1.80 3.01
N VAL A 100 -11.48 -1.91 2.65
CA VAL A 100 -12.35 -0.81 2.25
C VAL A 100 -12.91 -0.14 3.50
N LEU A 101 -12.30 0.98 3.87
CA LEU A 101 -12.61 1.75 5.06
C LEU A 101 -13.65 2.84 4.77
N GLY A 102 -13.76 3.30 3.52
CA GLY A 102 -14.72 4.32 3.11
C GLY A 102 -15.13 4.18 1.64
N SER A 103 -15.18 5.30 0.91
CA SER A 103 -15.68 5.27 -0.47
C SER A 103 -14.70 4.61 -1.43
N CYS A 104 -15.22 3.82 -2.35
CA CYS A 104 -14.44 3.15 -3.39
C CYS A 104 -15.22 3.17 -4.71
N THR A 105 -15.04 4.24 -5.49
CA THR A 105 -15.85 4.49 -6.69
C THR A 105 -15.09 4.35 -8.01
N ALA A 106 -15.81 3.96 -9.06
CA ALA A 106 -15.36 3.86 -10.44
C ALA A 106 -14.09 3.01 -10.56
N GLY A 107 -12.99 3.57 -11.05
CA GLY A 107 -11.74 2.83 -11.17
C GLY A 107 -11.28 2.28 -9.81
N GLY A 108 -11.51 2.99 -8.70
CA GLY A 108 -11.07 2.55 -7.38
C GLY A 108 -11.67 1.19 -6.98
N ALA A 109 -12.88 0.89 -7.48
CA ALA A 109 -13.60 -0.35 -7.19
C ALA A 109 -12.85 -1.62 -7.61
N TYR A 110 -11.92 -1.52 -8.57
CA TYR A 110 -11.09 -2.65 -8.97
C TYR A 110 -10.03 -3.02 -7.93
N ILE A 111 -9.62 -2.11 -7.04
CA ILE A 111 -8.64 -2.42 -5.99
C ILE A 111 -9.14 -3.55 -5.07
N PRO A 112 -10.34 -3.46 -4.45
CA PRO A 112 -10.88 -4.57 -3.69
C PRO A 112 -11.35 -5.73 -4.56
N ALA A 113 -11.93 -5.47 -5.74
CA ALA A 113 -12.44 -6.55 -6.59
C ALA A 113 -11.36 -7.45 -7.20
N MET A 114 -10.11 -6.97 -7.28
CA MET A 114 -8.95 -7.73 -7.78
C MET A 114 -7.94 -8.08 -6.67
N ALA A 115 -8.30 -7.86 -5.41
CA ALA A 115 -7.52 -8.35 -4.28
C ALA A 115 -7.74 -9.87 -4.11
N ASP A 116 -6.76 -10.57 -3.56
CA ASP A 116 -6.89 -12.00 -3.22
C ASP A 116 -7.87 -12.20 -2.06
N GLU A 117 -7.85 -11.26 -1.10
CA GLU A 117 -8.84 -11.16 -0.03
C GLU A 117 -9.20 -9.69 0.24
N SER A 118 -10.49 -9.44 0.44
CA SER A 118 -11.06 -8.11 0.53
C SER A 118 -12.02 -7.98 1.73
N ILE A 119 -11.81 -6.93 2.51
CA ILE A 119 -12.59 -6.61 3.71
C ILE A 119 -13.35 -5.30 3.46
N ILE A 120 -14.60 -5.23 3.89
CA ILE A 120 -15.41 -4.00 3.83
C ILE A 120 -16.01 -3.67 5.18
N VAL A 121 -15.88 -2.40 5.59
CA VAL A 121 -16.43 -1.91 6.87
C VAL A 121 -17.89 -1.49 6.71
N LYS A 122 -18.76 -2.10 7.52
CA LYS A 122 -20.19 -1.77 7.57
C LYS A 122 -20.43 -0.28 7.83
N GLY A 123 -21.33 0.31 7.05
CA GLY A 123 -21.83 1.67 7.27
C GLY A 123 -20.88 2.79 6.85
N ASN A 124 -19.64 2.46 6.43
CA ASN A 124 -18.69 3.43 5.88
C ASN A 124 -18.12 2.98 4.53
N GLY A 125 -17.73 1.70 4.43
CA GLY A 125 -17.20 1.10 3.23
C GLY A 125 -18.25 0.94 2.14
N THR A 126 -17.96 1.47 0.94
CA THR A 126 -18.82 1.32 -0.23
C THR A 126 -18.00 1.05 -1.49
N ILE A 127 -18.47 0.14 -2.36
CA ILE A 127 -17.81 -0.21 -3.64
C ILE A 127 -18.83 -0.08 -4.77
N PHE A 128 -18.52 0.68 -5.82
CA PHE A 128 -19.37 0.72 -7.01
C PHE A 128 -18.65 1.31 -8.23
N LEU A 129 -18.96 0.80 -9.42
CA LEU A 129 -18.45 1.37 -10.68
C LEU A 129 -19.06 2.76 -10.99
N ALA A 130 -20.30 2.98 -10.57
CA ALA A 130 -20.99 4.25 -10.69
C ALA A 130 -21.68 4.55 -9.35
N GLY A 131 -21.34 5.67 -8.70
CA GLY A 131 -21.97 6.04 -7.44
C GLY A 131 -23.39 6.58 -7.61
N PRO A 132 -24.13 6.79 -6.51
CA PRO A 132 -25.51 7.26 -6.56
C PRO A 132 -25.75 8.51 -7.42
N PRO A 133 -24.86 9.54 -7.43
CA PRO A 133 -25.04 10.69 -8.31
C PRO A 133 -25.04 10.33 -9.81
N LEU A 134 -24.22 9.35 -10.21
CA LEU A 134 -24.11 8.92 -11.60
C LEU A 134 -25.27 8.00 -11.99
N VAL A 135 -25.71 7.12 -11.08
CA VAL A 135 -26.92 6.29 -11.28
C VAL A 135 -28.13 7.18 -11.50
N LYS A 136 -28.36 8.15 -10.61
CA LYS A 136 -29.47 9.11 -10.73
C LYS A 136 -29.41 9.89 -12.05
N ALA A 137 -28.22 10.34 -12.46
CA ALA A 137 -28.06 11.07 -13.72
C ALA A 137 -28.34 10.21 -14.96
N ALA A 138 -28.03 8.91 -14.91
CA ALA A 138 -28.19 8.00 -16.04
C ALA A 138 -29.58 7.38 -16.16
N THR A 139 -30.21 7.02 -15.04
CA THR A 139 -31.47 6.25 -15.01
C THR A 139 -32.63 6.98 -14.34
N GLY A 140 -32.36 8.05 -13.59
CA GLY A 140 -33.35 8.73 -12.75
C GLY A 140 -33.61 8.03 -11.40
N GLU A 141 -32.97 6.89 -11.15
CA GLU A 141 -33.13 6.12 -9.90
C GLU A 141 -32.45 6.80 -8.73
N GLU A 142 -33.15 6.92 -7.60
CA GLU A 142 -32.60 7.40 -6.33
C GLU A 142 -32.33 6.21 -5.42
N ILE A 143 -31.05 5.95 -5.15
CA ILE A 143 -30.58 4.86 -4.29
C ILE A 143 -29.50 5.39 -3.33
N SER A 144 -29.45 4.87 -2.11
CA SER A 144 -28.41 5.24 -1.16
C SER A 144 -27.08 4.55 -1.50
N ALA A 145 -25.95 5.07 -0.99
CA ALA A 145 -24.65 4.44 -1.22
C ALA A 145 -24.53 3.05 -0.57
N GLU A 146 -25.16 2.86 0.60
CA GLU A 146 -25.18 1.57 1.32
C GLU A 146 -26.04 0.54 0.57
N ASP A 147 -27.19 0.95 0.04
CA ASP A 147 -28.07 0.04 -0.71
C ASP A 147 -27.50 -0.30 -2.09
N LEU A 148 -26.74 0.63 -2.69
CA LEU A 148 -26.10 0.42 -4.00
C LEU A 148 -24.88 -0.50 -3.91
N GLY A 149 -24.03 -0.32 -2.89
CA GLY A 149 -22.73 -0.98 -2.83
C GLY A 149 -22.10 -1.00 -1.45
N GLY A 150 -22.90 -1.06 -0.39
CA GLY A 150 -22.42 -1.18 0.98
C GLY A 150 -21.91 -2.58 1.33
N ALA A 151 -21.45 -2.74 2.57
CA ALA A 151 -20.90 -3.99 3.09
C ALA A 151 -21.86 -5.18 2.96
N SER A 152 -23.16 -4.95 3.21
CA SER A 152 -24.15 -6.03 3.11
C SER A 152 -24.33 -6.54 1.68
N VAL A 153 -24.31 -5.64 0.69
CA VAL A 153 -24.42 -5.99 -0.73
C VAL A 153 -23.22 -6.82 -1.16
N HIS A 154 -22.01 -6.42 -0.76
CA HIS A 154 -20.80 -7.08 -1.24
C HIS A 154 -20.45 -8.38 -0.52
N CYS A 155 -20.77 -8.53 0.76
CA CYS A 155 -20.49 -9.77 1.50
C CYS A 155 -21.61 -10.81 1.45
N LYS A 156 -22.87 -10.40 1.22
CA LYS A 156 -24.02 -11.34 1.29
C LYS A 156 -24.63 -11.66 -0.07
N VAL A 157 -24.46 -10.80 -1.07
CA VAL A 157 -25.13 -10.93 -2.36
C VAL A 157 -24.14 -11.13 -3.50
N SER A 158 -23.26 -10.15 -3.74
CA SER A 158 -22.39 -10.18 -4.92
C SER A 158 -21.10 -11.00 -4.75
N GLY A 159 -20.58 -11.11 -3.53
CA GLY A 159 -19.29 -11.77 -3.27
C GLY A 159 -18.07 -10.95 -3.68
N VAL A 160 -18.22 -9.65 -3.97
CA VAL A 160 -17.09 -8.75 -4.26
C VAL A 160 -16.23 -8.50 -3.02
N SER A 161 -16.79 -8.66 -1.82
CA SER A 161 -16.03 -8.62 -0.57
C SER A 161 -16.16 -9.90 0.24
N ASP A 162 -15.03 -10.43 0.69
CA ASP A 162 -14.95 -11.71 1.39
C ASP A 162 -15.28 -11.59 2.88
N HIS A 163 -14.93 -10.45 3.49
CA HIS A 163 -14.97 -10.27 4.94
C HIS A 163 -15.79 -9.05 5.36
N PHE A 164 -16.82 -9.29 6.18
CA PHE A 164 -17.69 -8.25 6.74
C PHE A 164 -17.14 -7.71 8.06
N ALA A 165 -16.64 -6.47 8.06
CA ALA A 165 -16.17 -5.80 9.27
C ALA A 165 -17.28 -4.94 9.91
N GLN A 166 -17.35 -4.96 11.24
CA GLN A 166 -18.37 -4.20 12.00
C GLN A 166 -18.00 -2.74 12.18
N ASP A 167 -16.69 -2.47 12.24
CA ASP A 167 -16.08 -1.15 12.36
C ASP A 167 -14.65 -1.21 11.79
N GLU A 168 -13.97 -0.07 11.72
CA GLU A 168 -12.61 0.02 11.17
C GLU A 168 -11.60 -0.81 11.97
N ARG A 169 -11.69 -0.84 13.30
CA ARG A 169 -10.75 -1.61 14.14
C ARG A 169 -10.89 -3.10 13.87
N HIS A 170 -12.12 -3.58 13.72
CA HIS A 170 -12.39 -4.95 13.30
C HIS A 170 -11.85 -5.22 11.88
N GLY A 171 -12.04 -4.30 10.93
CA GLY A 171 -11.50 -4.41 9.58
C GLY A 171 -9.97 -4.55 9.56
N LEU A 172 -9.26 -3.73 10.34
CA LEU A 172 -7.81 -3.82 10.49
C LEU A 172 -7.39 -5.12 11.18
N ALA A 173 -8.13 -5.60 12.18
CA ALA A 173 -7.86 -6.88 12.84
C ALA A 173 -8.01 -8.07 11.86
N LEU A 174 -9.03 -8.04 11.00
CA LEU A 174 -9.21 -9.04 9.94
C LEU A 174 -8.04 -9.01 8.95
N GLY A 175 -7.61 -7.81 8.51
CA GLY A 175 -6.45 -7.66 7.63
C GLY A 175 -5.18 -8.25 8.24
N ARG A 176 -4.97 -8.06 9.55
CA ARG A 176 -3.86 -8.70 10.28
C ARG A 176 -3.98 -10.22 10.33
N ASN A 177 -5.19 -10.75 10.51
CA ASN A 177 -5.45 -12.20 10.50
C ASN A 177 -5.18 -12.82 9.13
N ILE A 178 -5.51 -12.15 8.03
CA ILE A 178 -5.15 -12.58 6.68
C ILE A 178 -3.63 -12.72 6.57
N VAL A 179 -2.88 -11.67 6.93
CA VAL A 179 -1.41 -11.69 6.89
C VAL A 179 -0.83 -12.83 7.74
N LYS A 180 -1.39 -13.05 8.93
CA LYS A 180 -1.00 -14.15 9.82
C LYS A 180 -1.13 -15.51 9.14
N ASN A 181 -2.15 -15.70 8.30
CA ASN A 181 -2.47 -16.98 7.67
C ASN A 181 -1.78 -17.20 6.31
N LEU A 182 -1.06 -16.21 5.75
CA LEU A 182 -0.41 -16.34 4.43
C LEU A 182 0.58 -17.52 4.33
N HIS A 183 1.17 -17.95 5.45
CA HIS A 183 2.06 -19.11 5.49
C HIS A 183 1.34 -20.43 5.19
N LEU A 184 0.02 -20.51 5.38
CA LEU A 184 -0.79 -21.69 5.05
C LEU A 184 -0.98 -21.86 3.53
N ALA A 185 -0.87 -20.78 2.77
CA ALA A 185 -0.98 -20.78 1.31
C ALA A 185 0.37 -21.04 0.61
N ALA A 186 1.50 -20.78 1.29
CA ALA A 186 2.84 -21.02 0.75
C ALA A 186 3.24 -22.50 0.92
N LYS A 187 3.57 -23.17 -0.19
CA LYS A 187 3.84 -24.62 -0.22
C LYS A 187 5.19 -25.07 0.35
N GLU A 188 6.07 -24.15 0.74
CA GLU A 188 7.39 -24.34 1.39
C GLU A 188 8.01 -22.92 1.47
N THR A 189 8.98 -22.55 2.31
CA THR A 189 9.83 -23.19 3.32
C THR A 189 10.13 -22.06 4.31
N SER A 190 10.35 -22.40 5.59
CA SER A 190 10.96 -21.56 6.63
C SER A 190 11.26 -20.11 6.22
N ILE A 191 10.55 -19.15 6.83
CA ILE A 191 11.21 -17.88 7.15
C ILE A 191 12.42 -18.34 7.95
N HIS A 192 13.59 -18.33 7.31
CA HIS A 192 14.85 -18.42 8.01
C HIS A 192 14.88 -17.18 8.90
N ASN A 193 14.25 -17.30 10.08
CA ASN A 193 14.81 -16.76 11.30
C ASN A 193 16.12 -17.53 11.54
N SER A 194 17.06 -17.47 10.59
CA SER A 194 18.45 -17.42 10.97
C SER A 194 18.49 -16.12 11.73
N ALA A 195 18.34 -16.21 13.05
CA ALA A 195 18.73 -15.14 13.94
C ALA A 195 20.21 -14.93 13.62
N CYS A 196 20.49 -14.05 12.67
CA CYS A 196 21.79 -13.43 12.59
C CYS A 196 21.92 -12.74 13.95
N ASP A 197 22.99 -13.04 14.69
CA ASP A 197 23.26 -12.38 15.96
C ASP A 197 23.44 -10.89 15.66
N TYR A 198 22.33 -10.16 15.75
CA TYR A 198 22.28 -8.73 15.54
C TYR A 198 23.18 -8.04 16.58
N GLN A 199 24.06 -7.16 16.11
CA GLN A 199 24.88 -6.31 16.96
C GLN A 199 24.70 -4.86 16.55
N GLU A 200 24.35 -4.00 17.49
CA GLU A 200 24.32 -2.55 17.28
C GLU A 200 25.68 -2.07 16.75
N PRO A 201 25.72 -1.07 15.84
CA PRO A 201 26.96 -0.41 15.46
C PRO A 201 27.70 0.11 16.70
N LEU A 202 29.04 0.02 16.71
CA LEU A 202 29.89 0.47 17.81
C LEU A 202 29.90 2.00 17.99
N TYR A 203 29.44 2.74 16.98
CA TYR A 203 29.44 4.21 16.96
C TYR A 203 28.01 4.75 16.91
N ASP A 204 27.77 5.89 17.54
CA ASP A 204 26.44 6.51 17.59
C ASP A 204 25.98 6.98 16.19
N VAL A 205 24.79 6.52 15.79
CA VAL A 205 24.11 6.89 14.53
C VAL A 205 23.88 8.41 14.44
N GLN A 206 23.73 9.12 15.58
CA GLN A 206 23.54 10.59 15.57
C GLN A 206 24.76 11.33 15.03
N GLU A 207 25.95 10.73 15.10
CA GLU A 207 27.19 11.31 14.54
C GLU A 207 27.20 11.34 13.01
N LEU A 208 26.30 10.61 12.33
CA LEU A 208 26.14 10.73 10.87
C LEU A 208 25.86 12.18 10.43
N ARG A 209 25.26 12.99 11.30
CA ARG A 209 24.96 14.40 11.04
C ARG A 209 26.20 15.29 10.97
N SER A 210 27.31 14.87 11.55
CA SER A 210 28.56 15.63 11.64
C SER A 210 29.70 15.07 10.79
N ILE A 211 29.56 13.86 10.23
CA ILE A 211 30.58 13.24 9.38
C ILE A 211 30.74 13.98 8.05
N ALA A 212 29.63 14.33 7.40
CA ALA A 212 29.66 15.03 6.12
C ALA A 212 30.11 16.49 6.34
N PRO A 213 31.21 16.94 5.70
CA PRO A 213 31.66 18.33 5.81
C PRO A 213 30.61 19.29 5.26
N ALA A 214 30.53 20.49 5.83
CA ALA A 214 29.66 21.55 5.30
C ALA A 214 30.11 22.01 3.89
N ASP A 215 31.42 21.95 3.60
CA ASP A 215 31.95 22.18 2.25
C ASP A 215 31.88 20.89 1.42
N THR A 216 31.03 20.89 0.40
CA THR A 216 30.87 19.77 -0.55
C THR A 216 32.13 19.40 -1.33
N LYS A 217 33.17 20.26 -1.35
CA LYS A 217 34.47 19.97 -1.98
C LYS A 217 35.43 19.25 -1.05
N GLN A 218 35.18 19.25 0.25
CA GLN A 218 36.03 18.57 1.22
C GLN A 218 35.73 17.07 1.22
N SER A 219 36.76 16.26 1.00
CA SER A 219 36.66 14.81 1.12
C SER A 219 36.62 14.36 2.57
N PHE A 220 35.94 13.25 2.84
CA PHE A 220 35.94 12.56 4.11
C PHE A 220 36.02 11.04 3.89
N ASP A 221 36.34 10.28 4.94
CA ASP A 221 36.39 8.82 4.84
C ASP A 221 34.97 8.23 4.92
N ILE A 222 34.52 7.60 3.84
CA ILE A 222 33.20 6.95 3.78
C ILE A 222 33.05 5.81 4.79
N ARG A 223 34.17 5.21 5.24
CA ARG A 223 34.17 4.14 6.25
C ARG A 223 33.57 4.62 7.58
N SER A 224 33.65 5.92 7.89
CA SER A 224 32.98 6.51 9.04
C SER A 224 31.45 6.40 8.95
N ILE A 225 30.86 6.48 7.75
CA ILE A 225 29.42 6.25 7.56
C ILE A 225 29.10 4.77 7.66
N ILE A 226 29.87 3.91 6.98
CA ILE A 226 29.66 2.45 6.99
C ILE A 226 29.64 1.91 8.42
N ALA A 227 30.61 2.33 9.25
CA ALA A 227 30.73 1.90 10.64
C ALA A 227 29.53 2.29 11.53
N ARG A 228 28.64 3.18 11.10
CA ARG A 228 27.43 3.59 11.84
C ARG A 228 26.14 2.97 11.28
N ILE A 229 26.26 2.10 10.29
CA ILE A 229 25.13 1.48 9.60
C ILE A 229 25.19 -0.05 9.71
N VAL A 230 26.38 -0.65 9.57
CA VAL A 230 26.55 -2.11 9.57
C VAL A 230 26.64 -2.68 10.99
N ASP A 231 26.16 -3.91 11.15
CA ASP A 231 26.17 -4.64 12.41
C ASP A 231 27.60 -4.71 13.00
N GLY A 232 27.73 -4.40 14.29
CA GLY A 232 29.02 -4.41 15.01
C GLY A 232 30.09 -3.47 14.43
N SER A 233 29.74 -2.57 13.50
CA SER A 233 30.69 -1.76 12.72
C SER A 233 31.73 -2.58 11.94
N GLU A 234 31.45 -3.86 11.68
CA GLU A 234 32.38 -4.77 11.01
C GLU A 234 32.25 -4.64 9.48
N PHE A 235 33.38 -4.46 8.79
CA PHE A 235 33.40 -4.29 7.34
C PHE A 235 34.65 -4.91 6.71
N ASP A 236 34.47 -6.02 6.01
CA ASP A 236 35.52 -6.71 5.26
C ASP A 236 35.68 -6.10 3.85
N GLU A 237 36.64 -5.19 3.73
CA GLU A 237 36.85 -4.43 2.50
C GLU A 237 37.53 -5.26 1.40
N PHE A 238 36.79 -5.57 0.33
CA PHE A 238 37.33 -6.23 -0.85
C PHE A 238 38.26 -5.29 -1.62
N LYS A 239 39.46 -5.79 -2.01
CA LYS A 239 40.48 -5.02 -2.74
C LYS A 239 40.84 -3.69 -2.08
N LYS A 240 40.92 -3.63 -0.76
CA LYS A 240 41.28 -2.41 0.01
C LYS A 240 42.46 -1.58 -0.51
N LEU A 241 43.41 -2.23 -1.20
CA LEU A 241 44.62 -1.58 -1.73
C LEU A 241 44.58 -1.30 -3.24
N HIS A 242 43.46 -1.55 -3.94
CA HIS A 242 43.34 -1.43 -5.40
C HIS A 242 42.09 -0.66 -5.82
#